data_AF-A0A3B9MY21-F1
#
_entry.id   AF-A0A3B9MY21-F1
#
_cell.length_a   1.000
_cell.length_b   1.000
_cell.length_c   1.000
_cell.angle_alpha   90.00
_cell.angle_beta   90.00
_cell.angle_gamma   90.00
#
_symmetry.space_group_name_H-M   'P 1'
#
loop_
_entity.id
_entity.type
_entity.pdbx_description
1 polymer ?
#
loop_
_entity_poly.entity_id
_entity_poly.type
_entity_poly.pdbx_seq_one_letter_code
_entity_poly.pdbx_strand_id
1 'polypeptide(L)'
;MQVFYDQLSPYGQWVDYPSYGYVWIPDAGYDFVPYSTNGHWILTEYGWTWYSNYNWGWAAFHYGRWDYNNYYGWFWIPDNEWGPSWVVWRSAGDYYGWTPMRPGVSINVSFGNNYDSHNDHWIFVRNRDIMRSNIHRYHVNRNEHERIIRNSRVIENTYDDRGRNARYVAGPDRNDVQRATGRQIRAVGIQENNNPGHKLNKGQLHIYRPQINNHNDRDQRAAPSRVSNLKDVKKPSERNKNNRQHNVNQRENNKRQQQPGSVKSSKQKNNEQVRDERDKKSKKPKSEGRKKRNN
;
A
#
# COMPACT_ATOMS: atom_id res chain seq x y z
N MET A 1 -16.19 3.39 -8.73
CA MET A 1 -15.75 4.41 -7.75
C MET A 1 -16.09 4.10 -6.29
N GLN A 2 -17.26 3.51 -5.98
CA GLN A 2 -17.68 3.30 -4.59
C GLN A 2 -16.64 2.59 -3.70
N VAL A 3 -15.93 1.59 -4.25
CA VAL A 3 -14.86 0.88 -3.52
C VAL A 3 -13.78 1.82 -2.96
N PHE A 4 -13.42 2.90 -3.66
CA PHE A 4 -12.44 3.86 -3.13
C PHE A 4 -13.04 4.64 -1.97
N TYR A 5 -14.26 5.14 -2.14
CA TYR A 5 -14.96 5.87 -1.09
C TYR A 5 -15.03 5.09 0.21
N ASP A 6 -15.44 3.83 0.12
CA ASP A 6 -15.60 2.97 1.30
C ASP A 6 -14.24 2.59 1.92
N GLN A 7 -13.27 2.17 1.09
CA GLN A 7 -12.01 1.63 1.59
C GLN A 7 -11.02 2.69 2.09
N LEU A 8 -11.12 3.95 1.62
CA LEU A 8 -10.24 5.04 2.05
C LEU A 8 -10.82 5.86 3.22
N SER A 9 -12.14 5.78 3.47
CA SER A 9 -12.81 6.50 4.55
C SER A 9 -12.17 6.33 5.94
N PRO A 10 -11.68 5.12 6.33
CA PRO A 10 -11.04 4.95 7.64
C PRO A 10 -9.67 5.63 7.79
N TYR A 11 -9.06 6.09 6.69
CA TYR A 11 -7.66 6.51 6.65
C TYR A 11 -7.46 8.00 6.32
N GLY A 12 -8.56 8.75 6.21
CA GLY A 12 -8.54 10.15 5.82
C GLY A 12 -9.95 10.72 5.77
N GLN A 13 -10.13 11.81 5.04
CA GLN A 13 -11.43 12.45 4.88
C GLN A 13 -11.72 12.73 3.42
N TRP A 14 -12.95 12.45 3.00
CA TRP A 14 -13.47 12.89 1.72
C TRP A 14 -13.98 14.32 1.81
N VAL A 15 -13.69 15.10 0.79
CA VAL A 15 -14.02 16.53 0.71
C VAL A 15 -14.60 16.81 -0.66
N ASP A 16 -15.67 17.59 -0.72
CA ASP A 16 -16.16 18.12 -1.98
C ASP A 16 -15.29 19.32 -2.40
N TYR A 17 -14.59 19.17 -3.52
CA TYR A 17 -13.61 20.12 -4.02
C TYR A 17 -14.12 20.79 -5.30
N PRO A 18 -14.21 22.13 -5.36
CA PRO A 18 -14.91 22.82 -6.46
C PRO A 18 -14.44 22.46 -7.88
N SER A 19 -13.14 22.21 -8.09
CA SER A 19 -12.58 21.89 -9.40
C SER A 19 -12.49 20.40 -9.73
N TYR A 20 -12.66 19.51 -8.75
CA TYR A 20 -12.37 18.08 -8.90
C TYR A 20 -13.48 17.14 -8.39
N GLY A 21 -14.54 17.68 -7.77
CA GLY A 21 -15.54 16.89 -7.08
C GLY A 21 -14.95 16.26 -5.82
N TYR A 22 -15.28 14.99 -5.53
CA TYR A 22 -14.82 14.33 -4.32
C TYR A 22 -13.34 14.00 -4.37
N VAL A 23 -12.57 14.66 -3.50
CA VAL A 23 -11.14 14.37 -3.27
C VAL A 23 -10.93 13.77 -1.90
N TRP A 24 -9.88 12.97 -1.76
CA TRP A 24 -9.52 12.35 -0.50
C TRP A 24 -8.25 12.97 0.07
N ILE A 25 -8.30 13.34 1.35
CA ILE A 25 -7.17 13.91 2.08
C ILE A 25 -6.72 12.89 3.12
N PRO A 26 -5.49 12.35 3.02
CA PRO A 26 -5.00 11.33 3.93
C PRO A 26 -4.73 11.89 5.33
N ASP A 27 -4.93 11.06 6.34
CA ASP A 27 -4.36 11.26 7.67
C ASP A 27 -3.04 10.48 7.82
N ALA A 28 -2.08 10.81 6.96
CA ALA A 28 -0.77 10.16 6.87
C ALA A 28 0.36 10.95 7.53
N GLY A 29 0.01 12.04 8.22
CA GLY A 29 0.94 12.93 8.88
C GLY A 29 1.47 14.09 8.04
N TYR A 30 2.12 15.04 8.72
CA TYR A 30 2.55 16.30 8.11
C TYR A 30 3.74 16.13 7.16
N ASP A 31 4.53 15.09 7.36
CA ASP A 31 5.69 14.72 6.56
C ASP A 31 5.32 13.86 5.34
N PHE A 32 4.05 13.49 5.20
CA PHE A 32 3.57 12.70 4.08
C PHE A 32 3.87 13.37 2.74
N VAL A 33 4.53 12.63 1.87
CA VAL A 33 4.74 12.96 0.46
C VAL A 33 4.46 11.69 -0.37
N PRO A 34 3.57 11.77 -1.38
CA PRO A 34 3.26 10.63 -2.23
C PRO A 34 4.49 10.20 -3.03
N TYR A 35 4.60 8.88 -3.27
CA TYR A 35 5.76 8.28 -3.95
C TYR A 35 7.11 8.57 -3.28
N SER A 36 7.12 8.82 -1.97
CA SER A 36 8.36 8.99 -1.20
C SER A 36 8.25 8.38 0.20
N THR A 37 7.26 8.84 0.97
CA THR A 37 7.14 8.44 2.36
C THR A 37 6.51 7.06 2.50
N ASN A 38 7.02 6.29 3.48
CA ASN A 38 6.48 5.00 3.87
C ASN A 38 6.24 4.04 2.69
N GLY A 39 7.21 3.96 1.78
CA GLY A 39 7.19 3.07 0.62
C GLY A 39 8.53 3.12 -0.11
N HIS A 40 8.61 2.41 -1.23
CA HIS A 40 9.79 2.38 -2.09
C HIS A 40 9.46 1.90 -3.49
N TRP A 41 10.39 2.13 -4.41
CA TRP A 41 10.29 1.63 -5.78
C TRP A 41 10.71 0.18 -5.89
N ILE A 42 9.88 -0.61 -6.57
CA ILE A 42 10.23 -1.96 -7.02
C ILE A 42 10.03 -2.04 -8.53
N LEU A 43 10.91 -2.76 -9.22
CA LEU A 43 10.74 -3.00 -10.64
C LEU A 43 9.75 -4.15 -10.85
N THR A 44 8.76 -3.95 -11.70
CA THR A 44 7.80 -4.97 -12.15
C THR A 44 7.81 -5.08 -13.66
N GLU A 45 7.04 -6.01 -14.22
CA GLU A 45 6.80 -6.12 -15.66
C GLU A 45 6.19 -4.86 -16.28
N TYR A 46 5.52 -4.02 -15.49
CA TYR A 46 4.92 -2.75 -15.91
C TYR A 46 5.86 -1.55 -15.75
N GLY A 47 7.10 -1.76 -15.31
CA GLY A 47 8.06 -0.71 -14.96
C GLY A 47 8.20 -0.49 -13.46
N TRP A 48 8.73 0.68 -13.07
CA TRP A 48 8.93 1.06 -11.68
C TRP A 48 7.59 1.32 -10.98
N THR A 49 7.23 0.38 -10.11
CA THR A 49 5.98 0.34 -9.36
C THR A 49 6.23 0.82 -7.93
N TRP A 50 5.37 1.69 -7.44
CA TRP A 50 5.46 2.15 -6.05
C TRP A 50 4.91 1.09 -5.10
N TYR A 51 5.76 0.54 -4.24
CA TYR A 51 5.33 -0.32 -3.15
C TYR A 51 5.15 0.52 -1.89
N SER A 52 3.89 0.78 -1.53
CA SER A 52 3.51 1.50 -0.32
C SER A 52 3.50 0.59 0.91
N ASN A 53 3.68 1.12 2.12
CA ASN A 53 3.37 0.41 3.37
C ASN A 53 2.07 0.92 4.02
N TYR A 54 1.34 1.83 3.36
CA TYR A 54 0.01 2.25 3.79
C TYR A 54 -1.05 1.24 3.33
N ASN A 55 -2.00 0.88 4.19
CA ASN A 55 -3.06 -0.08 3.87
C ASN A 55 -3.96 0.34 2.69
N TRP A 56 -4.11 1.65 2.48
CA TRP A 56 -4.85 2.26 1.37
C TRP A 56 -3.99 2.42 0.09
N GLY A 57 -2.71 2.05 0.15
CA GLY A 57 -1.74 2.34 -0.90
C GLY A 57 -2.03 1.66 -2.24
N TRP A 58 -2.67 0.49 -2.23
CA TRP A 58 -3.13 -0.21 -3.43
C TRP A 58 -4.03 0.66 -4.31
N ALA A 59 -4.78 1.58 -3.71
CA ALA A 59 -5.68 2.49 -4.41
C ALA A 59 -4.97 3.80 -4.74
N ALA A 60 -4.60 4.59 -3.73
CA ALA A 60 -4.22 5.98 -3.95
C ALA A 60 -2.88 6.18 -4.69
N PHE A 61 -2.03 5.15 -4.76
CA PHE A 61 -0.80 5.22 -5.58
C PHE A 61 -0.97 4.69 -7.00
N HIS A 62 -2.10 4.04 -7.30
CA HIS A 62 -2.29 3.31 -8.56
C HIS A 62 -3.55 3.69 -9.34
N TYR A 63 -4.59 4.26 -8.71
CA TYR A 63 -5.91 4.52 -9.30
C TYR A 63 -6.34 5.99 -9.19
N GLY A 64 -5.47 6.93 -9.56
CA GLY A 64 -5.79 8.35 -9.38
C GLY A 64 -4.60 9.26 -9.61
N ARG A 65 -4.76 10.53 -9.23
CA ARG A 65 -3.71 11.54 -9.28
C ARG A 65 -3.59 12.25 -7.95
N TRP A 66 -2.37 12.64 -7.60
CA TRP A 66 -2.12 13.50 -6.44
C TRP A 66 -1.95 14.93 -6.90
N ASP A 67 -2.46 15.85 -6.09
CA ASP A 67 -2.18 17.27 -6.23
C ASP A 67 -1.99 17.87 -4.83
N TYR A 68 -1.50 19.11 -4.78
CA TYR A 68 -1.09 19.75 -3.54
C TYR A 68 -1.76 21.10 -3.34
N ASN A 69 -2.04 21.43 -2.09
CA ASN A 69 -2.51 22.74 -1.69
C ASN A 69 -1.74 23.23 -0.46
N ASN A 70 -1.40 24.51 -0.47
CA ASN A 70 -0.61 25.14 0.58
C ASN A 70 -1.27 25.11 1.97
N TYR A 71 -2.59 25.03 2.04
CA TYR A 71 -3.34 25.00 3.30
C TYR A 71 -3.54 23.58 3.83
N TYR A 72 -4.08 22.68 3.01
CA TYR A 72 -4.47 21.34 3.43
C TYR A 72 -3.50 20.22 2.98
N GLY A 73 -2.42 20.55 2.30
CA GLY A 73 -1.37 19.60 1.87
C GLY A 73 -1.80 18.73 0.69
N TRP A 74 -1.22 17.52 0.62
CA TRP A 74 -1.52 16.54 -0.42
C TRP A 74 -2.96 16.04 -0.36
N PHE A 75 -3.59 15.98 -1.53
CA PHE A 75 -4.91 15.41 -1.72
C PHE A 75 -4.94 14.55 -2.99
N TRP A 76 -5.84 13.59 -3.00
CA TRP A 76 -5.93 12.58 -4.04
C TRP A 76 -7.27 12.65 -4.78
N ILE A 77 -7.19 12.58 -6.10
CA ILE A 77 -8.32 12.59 -7.01
C ILE A 77 -8.46 11.16 -7.57
N PRO A 78 -9.59 10.47 -7.35
CA PRO A 78 -9.80 9.12 -7.84
C PRO A 78 -9.88 9.05 -9.36
N ASP A 79 -9.39 7.93 -9.91
CA ASP A 79 -9.47 7.57 -11.34
C ASP A 79 -9.72 6.05 -11.45
N ASN A 80 -10.19 5.56 -12.60
CA ASN A 80 -10.49 4.14 -12.79
C ASN A 80 -9.33 3.36 -13.44
N GLU A 81 -8.36 4.04 -14.03
CA GLU A 81 -7.22 3.40 -14.66
C GLU A 81 -6.13 3.07 -13.63
N TRP A 82 -5.73 1.80 -13.60
CA TRP A 82 -4.59 1.35 -12.80
C TRP A 82 -3.29 1.74 -13.48
N GLY A 83 -2.26 2.15 -12.73
CA GLY A 83 -0.87 2.24 -13.19
C GLY A 83 0.13 1.73 -12.16
N PRO A 84 1.36 1.35 -12.57
CA PRO A 84 2.45 0.98 -11.65
C PRO A 84 2.79 2.16 -10.70
N SER A 85 2.67 3.37 -11.24
CA SER A 85 2.64 4.65 -10.54
C SER A 85 2.12 5.71 -11.51
N TRP A 86 1.71 6.86 -10.98
CA TRP A 86 1.33 8.03 -11.77
C TRP A 86 2.31 9.16 -11.47
N VAL A 87 3.53 9.03 -11.99
CA VAL A 87 4.62 9.99 -11.83
C VAL A 87 5.27 10.31 -13.17
N VAL A 88 5.95 11.45 -13.23
CA VAL A 88 6.87 11.79 -14.31
C VAL A 88 8.29 11.55 -13.80
N TRP A 89 9.14 10.96 -14.65
CA TRP A 89 10.51 10.61 -14.29
C TRP A 89 11.52 11.52 -14.99
N ARG A 90 12.64 11.78 -14.30
CA ARG A 90 13.80 12.49 -14.84
C ARG A 90 15.11 11.83 -14.46
N SER A 91 16.12 12.02 -15.29
CA SER A 91 17.51 11.69 -15.02
C SER A 91 18.36 12.97 -15.03
N ALA A 92 19.35 13.06 -14.13
CA ALA A 92 20.33 14.14 -14.10
C ALA A 92 21.68 13.60 -13.61
N GLY A 93 22.53 13.13 -14.52
CA GLY A 93 23.80 12.50 -14.16
C GLY A 93 23.61 11.34 -13.18
N ASP A 94 24.11 11.49 -11.96
CA ASP A 94 24.03 10.49 -10.90
C ASP A 94 22.70 10.48 -10.12
N TYR A 95 21.66 11.14 -10.63
CA TYR A 95 20.39 11.29 -9.93
C TYR A 95 19.23 10.81 -10.79
N TYR A 96 18.27 10.17 -10.12
CA TYR A 96 16.92 10.02 -10.64
C TYR A 96 15.99 10.91 -9.84
N GLY A 97 15.03 11.50 -10.53
CA GLY A 97 13.95 12.23 -9.90
C GLY A 97 12.59 11.85 -10.44
N TRP A 98 11.59 12.09 -9.61
CA TRP A 98 10.19 11.91 -9.99
C TRP A 98 9.32 12.93 -9.28
N THR A 99 8.15 13.18 -9.85
CA THR A 99 7.09 13.96 -9.23
C THR A 99 5.74 13.32 -9.55
N PRO A 100 4.74 13.39 -8.66
CA PRO A 100 3.37 13.00 -9.00
C PRO A 100 2.89 13.66 -10.29
N MET A 101 2.23 12.88 -11.13
CA MET A 101 1.55 13.38 -12.32
C MET A 101 0.27 14.10 -11.88
N ARG A 102 0.09 15.35 -12.32
CA ARG A 102 -1.08 16.17 -11.94
C ARG A 102 -2.38 15.65 -12.57
N PRO A 103 -3.55 15.92 -11.95
CA PRO A 103 -4.85 15.61 -12.53
C PRO A 103 -5.04 16.22 -13.92
N GLY A 104 -5.66 15.47 -14.83
CA GLY A 104 -5.98 15.93 -16.20
C GLY A 104 -4.79 15.93 -17.17
N VAL A 105 -3.60 15.52 -16.73
CA VAL A 105 -2.42 15.45 -17.60
C VAL A 105 -2.28 14.05 -18.20
N SER A 106 -2.17 13.98 -19.52
CA SER A 106 -1.88 12.74 -20.25
C SER A 106 -0.38 12.42 -20.25
N ILE A 107 -0.03 11.16 -20.49
CA ILE A 107 1.38 10.72 -20.56
C ILE A 107 2.16 11.54 -21.60
N ASN A 108 1.60 11.74 -22.79
CA ASN A 108 2.27 12.51 -23.85
C ASN A 108 2.53 13.98 -23.42
N VAL A 109 1.55 14.62 -22.75
CA VAL A 109 1.72 15.98 -22.24
C VAL A 109 2.76 16.02 -21.11
N SER A 110 2.81 14.97 -20.28
CA SER A 110 3.74 14.87 -19.15
C SER A 110 5.21 14.81 -19.57
N PHE A 111 5.49 14.43 -20.81
CA PHE A 111 6.85 14.41 -21.37
C PHE A 111 7.26 15.73 -22.01
N GLY A 112 6.32 16.67 -22.21
CA GLY A 112 6.63 17.97 -22.80
C GLY A 112 7.40 18.89 -21.86
N ASN A 113 8.27 19.73 -22.44
CA ASN A 113 9.10 20.71 -21.71
C ASN A 113 8.30 21.68 -20.81
N ASN A 114 7.02 21.90 -21.10
CA ASN A 114 6.18 22.83 -20.34
C ASN A 114 5.62 22.23 -19.05
N TYR A 115 5.60 20.90 -18.90
CA TYR A 115 5.05 20.25 -17.71
C TYR A 115 5.84 20.62 -16.43
N ASP A 116 7.15 20.85 -16.57
CA ASP A 116 8.06 21.13 -15.47
C ASP A 116 7.85 22.50 -14.81
N SER A 117 7.37 23.48 -15.58
CA SER A 117 7.31 24.90 -15.16
C SER A 117 6.36 25.19 -13.99
N HIS A 118 5.50 24.22 -13.62
CA HIS A 118 4.45 24.39 -12.62
C HIS A 118 4.39 23.26 -11.57
N ASN A 119 5.43 22.41 -11.47
CA ASN A 119 5.47 21.33 -10.49
C ASN A 119 6.72 21.47 -9.60
N ASP A 120 6.53 21.98 -8.39
CA ASP A 120 7.56 22.23 -7.38
C ASP A 120 7.80 21.03 -6.44
N HIS A 121 7.18 19.87 -6.72
CA HIS A 121 7.22 18.69 -5.87
C HIS A 121 8.13 17.57 -6.39
N TRP A 122 9.13 17.94 -7.17
CA TRP A 122 10.17 17.00 -7.58
C TRP A 122 10.92 16.44 -6.36
N ILE A 123 11.06 15.13 -6.37
CA ILE A 123 11.91 14.38 -5.45
C ILE A 123 13.09 13.89 -6.26
N PHE A 124 14.30 14.11 -5.76
CA PHE A 124 15.52 13.55 -6.35
C PHE A 124 16.30 12.76 -5.31
N VAL A 125 16.87 11.64 -5.76
CA VAL A 125 17.81 10.81 -5.00
C VAL A 125 18.97 10.44 -5.89
N ARG A 126 20.09 10.04 -5.29
CA ARG A 126 21.17 9.42 -6.08
C ARG A 126 20.65 8.14 -6.73
N ASN A 127 21.02 7.89 -7.98
CA ASN A 127 20.57 6.76 -8.78
C ASN A 127 20.78 5.40 -8.08
N ARG A 128 21.88 5.25 -7.33
CA ARG A 128 22.19 4.06 -6.51
C ARG A 128 21.23 3.82 -5.35
N ASP A 129 20.47 4.84 -4.94
CA ASP A 129 19.59 4.80 -3.78
C ASP A 129 18.10 4.58 -4.16
N ILE A 130 17.77 4.50 -5.46
CA ILE A 130 16.38 4.39 -5.96
C ILE A 130 15.60 3.19 -5.42
N MET A 131 16.29 2.10 -5.05
CA MET A 131 15.66 0.87 -4.54
C MET A 131 15.64 0.77 -3.01
N ARG A 132 15.99 1.85 -2.28
CA ARG A 132 15.99 1.80 -0.81
C ARG A 132 14.58 1.74 -0.25
N SER A 133 14.34 0.83 0.69
CA SER A 133 13.06 0.72 1.41
C SER A 133 12.71 1.95 2.25
N ASN A 134 13.71 2.78 2.58
CA ASN A 134 13.59 4.04 3.32
C ASN A 134 14.00 5.25 2.47
N ILE A 135 13.65 5.25 1.18
CA ILE A 135 14.06 6.24 0.18
C ILE A 135 13.82 7.70 0.59
N HIS A 136 12.76 7.98 1.36
CA HIS A 136 12.45 9.31 1.90
C HIS A 136 13.59 9.98 2.69
N ARG A 137 14.55 9.19 3.21
CA ARG A 137 15.70 9.70 3.97
C ARG A 137 16.89 10.09 3.09
N TYR A 138 16.83 9.81 1.80
CA TYR A 138 17.94 9.97 0.85
C TYR A 138 17.66 11.03 -0.20
N HIS A 139 16.64 11.86 0.03
CA HIS A 139 16.36 13.01 -0.80
C HIS A 139 17.54 13.97 -0.80
N VAL A 140 17.82 14.55 -1.96
CA VAL A 140 18.77 15.65 -2.06
C VAL A 140 18.28 16.85 -1.25
N ASN A 141 19.22 17.64 -0.74
CA ASN A 141 18.87 18.88 -0.06
C ASN A 141 18.37 19.94 -1.07
N ARG A 142 17.79 21.02 -0.54
CA ARG A 142 17.22 22.11 -1.34
C ARG A 142 18.24 22.79 -2.28
N ASN A 143 19.51 22.90 -1.87
CA ASN A 143 20.54 23.58 -2.66
C ASN A 143 20.91 22.78 -3.92
N GLU A 144 20.97 21.44 -3.82
CA GLU A 144 21.19 20.57 -4.98
C GLU A 144 19.97 20.49 -5.88
N HIS A 145 18.76 20.62 -5.30
CA HIS A 145 17.50 20.45 -6.00
C HIS A 145 17.39 21.33 -7.26
N GLU A 146 17.59 22.65 -7.13
CA GLU A 146 17.49 23.60 -8.24
C GLU A 146 18.55 23.36 -9.32
N ARG A 147 19.73 22.88 -8.94
CA ARG A 147 20.78 22.54 -9.90
C ARG A 147 20.41 21.26 -10.64
N ILE A 148 19.89 20.25 -9.95
CA ILE A 148 19.55 18.96 -10.53
C ILE A 148 18.38 19.12 -11.50
N ILE A 149 17.29 19.79 -11.11
CA ILE A 149 16.13 19.98 -12.00
C ILE A 149 16.52 20.73 -13.28
N ARG A 150 17.30 21.82 -13.19
CA ARG A 150 17.78 22.59 -14.35
C ARG A 150 18.62 21.77 -15.33
N ASN A 151 19.38 20.79 -14.84
CA ASN A 151 20.26 19.96 -15.65
C ASN A 151 19.71 18.56 -15.96
N SER A 152 18.44 18.32 -15.60
CA SER A 152 17.80 17.02 -15.77
C SER A 152 17.04 16.92 -17.09
N ARG A 153 16.80 15.68 -17.53
CA ARG A 153 16.04 15.35 -18.74
C ARG A 153 14.89 14.44 -18.38
N VAL A 154 13.75 14.59 -19.05
CA VAL A 154 12.62 13.67 -18.95
C VAL A 154 13.06 12.27 -19.37
N ILE A 155 12.59 11.24 -18.65
CA ILE A 155 12.72 9.85 -19.07
C ILE A 155 11.42 9.46 -19.77
N GLU A 156 11.46 9.45 -21.09
CA GLU A 156 10.34 9.10 -21.98
C GLU A 156 10.27 7.59 -22.21
N ASN A 157 10.14 6.83 -21.12
CA ASN A 157 10.04 5.37 -21.19
C ASN A 157 8.64 4.93 -20.80
N THR A 158 7.97 4.18 -21.69
CA THR A 158 6.60 3.72 -21.49
C THR A 158 6.48 2.22 -21.66
N TYR A 159 5.52 1.63 -20.94
CA TYR A 159 5.10 0.25 -21.12
C TYR A 159 3.67 0.20 -21.67
N ASP A 160 3.45 -0.61 -22.71
CA ASP A 160 2.15 -0.82 -23.33
C ASP A 160 1.52 -2.13 -22.84
N ASP A 161 0.50 -2.01 -21.98
CA ASP A 161 -0.29 -3.14 -21.50
C ASP A 161 -1.42 -3.44 -22.49
N ARG A 162 -1.11 -4.26 -23.48
CA ARG A 162 -2.08 -4.69 -24.50
C ARG A 162 -3.26 -5.47 -23.91
N GLY A 163 -3.07 -6.14 -22.77
CA GLY A 163 -4.13 -6.91 -22.11
C GLY A 163 -5.21 -6.03 -21.49
N ARG A 164 -4.82 -4.83 -21.03
CA ARG A 164 -5.74 -3.85 -20.44
C ARG A 164 -5.98 -2.61 -21.29
N ASN A 165 -5.40 -2.56 -22.49
CA ASN A 165 -5.42 -1.41 -23.40
C ASN A 165 -5.00 -0.11 -22.68
N ALA A 166 -3.90 -0.17 -21.94
CA ALA A 166 -3.39 0.94 -21.15
C ALA A 166 -1.90 1.17 -21.43
N ARG A 167 -1.43 2.39 -21.20
CA ARG A 167 -0.02 2.78 -21.32
C ARG A 167 0.44 3.36 -20.00
N TYR A 168 1.63 2.97 -19.56
CA TYR A 168 2.19 3.41 -18.28
C TYR A 168 3.54 4.08 -18.47
N VAL A 169 3.88 5.04 -17.62
CA VAL A 169 5.26 5.55 -17.52
C VAL A 169 6.09 4.52 -16.75
N ALA A 170 7.05 3.90 -17.44
CA ALA A 170 7.82 2.79 -16.89
C ALA A 170 9.01 3.24 -16.03
N GLY A 171 9.47 4.49 -16.21
CA GLY A 171 10.60 5.08 -15.48
C GLY A 171 11.98 4.66 -16.04
N PRO A 172 13.08 4.83 -15.28
CA PRO A 172 14.43 4.54 -15.74
C PRO A 172 14.61 3.11 -16.28
N ASP A 173 15.42 2.95 -17.33
CA ASP A 173 15.73 1.62 -17.88
C ASP A 173 16.39 0.72 -16.83
N ARG A 174 16.00 -0.56 -16.82
CA ARG A 174 16.54 -1.54 -15.86
C ARG A 174 18.06 -1.63 -15.94
N ASN A 175 18.64 -1.64 -17.13
CA ASN A 175 20.09 -1.80 -17.30
C ASN A 175 20.84 -0.58 -16.76
N ASP A 176 20.30 0.62 -16.94
CA ASP A 176 20.86 1.85 -16.34
C ASP A 176 20.89 1.76 -14.82
N VAL A 177 19.78 1.34 -14.21
CA VAL A 177 19.72 1.21 -12.75
C VAL A 177 20.63 0.09 -12.25
N GLN A 178 20.76 -1.03 -12.98
CA GLN A 178 21.71 -2.08 -12.64
C GLN A 178 23.16 -1.57 -12.68
N ARG A 179 23.52 -0.78 -13.68
CA ARG A 179 24.85 -0.15 -13.78
C ARG A 179 25.09 0.82 -12.62
N ALA A 180 24.12 1.67 -12.31
CA ALA A 180 24.23 2.67 -11.24
C ALA A 180 24.30 2.05 -9.83
N THR A 181 23.57 0.95 -9.61
CA THR A 181 23.49 0.30 -8.29
C THR A 181 24.52 -0.81 -8.09
N GLY A 182 25.10 -1.33 -9.18
CA GLY A 182 25.95 -2.53 -9.16
C GLY A 182 25.18 -3.81 -8.79
N ARG A 183 23.85 -3.79 -8.82
CA ARG A 183 22.99 -4.92 -8.42
C ARG A 183 22.29 -5.50 -9.64
N GLN A 184 22.19 -6.82 -9.70
CA GLN A 184 21.27 -7.45 -10.64
C GLN A 184 19.84 -7.23 -10.13
N ILE A 185 19.01 -6.57 -10.92
CA ILE A 185 17.61 -6.31 -10.60
C ILE A 185 16.78 -7.35 -11.33
N ARG A 186 15.80 -7.98 -10.68
CA ARG A 186 14.82 -8.84 -11.35
C ARG A 186 13.45 -8.20 -11.18
N ALA A 187 12.67 -8.16 -12.26
CA ALA A 187 11.30 -7.68 -12.19
C ALA A 187 10.49 -8.62 -11.28
N VAL A 188 9.74 -8.02 -10.37
CA VAL A 188 8.77 -8.68 -9.50
C VAL A 188 7.48 -8.82 -10.30
N GLY A 189 6.98 -10.05 -10.45
CA GLY A 189 5.70 -10.30 -11.11
C GLY A 189 4.53 -9.75 -10.30
N ILE A 190 3.51 -9.19 -10.95
CA ILE A 190 2.26 -8.79 -10.30
C ILE A 190 1.24 -9.94 -10.34
N GLN A 191 0.61 -10.18 -9.20
CA GLN A 191 -0.56 -11.05 -9.08
C GLN A 191 -1.72 -10.27 -8.47
N GLU A 192 -2.91 -10.47 -9.01
CA GLU A 192 -4.11 -9.78 -8.53
C GLU A 192 -4.67 -10.48 -7.29
N ASN A 193 -5.07 -9.68 -6.30
CA ASN A 193 -5.82 -10.15 -5.13
C ASN A 193 -7.31 -9.90 -5.33
N ASN A 194 -8.13 -10.65 -4.59
CA ASN A 194 -9.59 -10.45 -4.53
C ASN A 194 -10.02 -9.46 -3.43
N ASN A 195 -9.13 -9.13 -2.50
CA ASN A 195 -9.41 -8.26 -1.35
C ASN A 195 -8.52 -7.01 -1.39
N PRO A 196 -9.02 -5.84 -0.95
CA PRO A 196 -8.25 -4.61 -0.82
C PRO A 196 -6.92 -4.79 -0.09
N GLY A 197 -5.89 -4.14 -0.62
CA GLY A 197 -4.53 -4.18 -0.08
C GLY A 197 -3.52 -4.78 -1.05
N HIS A 198 -2.28 -4.83 -0.58
CA HIS A 198 -1.16 -5.37 -1.33
C HIS A 198 -0.09 -5.94 -0.40
N LYS A 199 0.66 -6.92 -0.89
CA LYS A 199 1.76 -7.54 -0.15
C LYS A 199 2.81 -8.07 -1.13
N LEU A 200 4.07 -7.99 -0.73
CA LEU A 200 5.15 -8.65 -1.43
C LEU A 200 5.36 -10.04 -0.79
N ASN A 201 5.23 -11.10 -1.58
CA ASN A 201 5.38 -12.47 -1.10
C ASN A 201 6.14 -13.31 -2.12
N LYS A 202 7.18 -14.04 -1.70
CA LYS A 202 7.98 -14.95 -2.57
C LYS A 202 8.41 -14.33 -3.91
N GLY A 203 8.73 -13.03 -3.94
CA GLY A 203 9.15 -12.34 -5.16
C GLY A 203 8.01 -11.96 -6.12
N GLN A 204 6.76 -11.98 -5.65
CA GLN A 204 5.58 -11.53 -6.38
C GLN A 204 4.86 -10.41 -5.59
N LEU A 205 4.44 -9.37 -6.30
CA LEU A 205 3.58 -8.32 -5.76
C LEU A 205 2.13 -8.74 -5.93
N HIS A 206 1.52 -9.16 -4.83
CA HIS A 206 0.09 -9.39 -4.76
C HIS A 206 -0.62 -8.07 -4.49
N ILE A 207 -1.46 -7.58 -5.39
CA ILE A 207 -2.12 -6.26 -5.25
C ILE A 207 -3.58 -6.33 -5.71
N TYR A 208 -4.47 -5.67 -4.97
CA TYR A 208 -5.87 -5.53 -5.36
C TYR A 208 -6.00 -4.61 -6.58
N ARG A 209 -6.48 -5.15 -7.70
CA ARG A 209 -6.65 -4.41 -8.97
C ARG A 209 -8.07 -4.57 -9.53
N PRO A 210 -9.11 -4.09 -8.82
CA PRO A 210 -10.49 -4.24 -9.28
C PRO A 210 -10.72 -3.54 -10.62
N GLN A 211 -11.66 -4.08 -11.40
CA GLN A 211 -12.20 -3.37 -12.55
C GLN A 211 -13.16 -2.30 -12.05
N ILE A 212 -12.85 -1.03 -12.33
CA ILE A 212 -13.65 0.10 -11.87
C ILE A 212 -14.52 0.60 -13.03
N ASN A 213 -15.77 0.17 -13.03
CA ASN A 213 -16.74 0.63 -14.01
C ASN A 213 -17.21 2.06 -13.69
N ASN A 214 -17.23 2.93 -14.69
CA ASN A 214 -17.84 4.26 -14.66
C ASN A 214 -19.29 4.20 -15.17
N HIS A 215 -20.09 3.24 -14.71
CA HIS A 215 -21.49 3.20 -15.12
C HIS A 215 -22.22 4.42 -14.53
N ASN A 216 -22.57 5.35 -15.42
CA ASN A 216 -23.41 6.52 -15.16
C ASN A 216 -24.89 6.11 -15.16
N ASP A 217 -25.25 5.08 -14.39
CA ASP A 217 -26.67 4.87 -14.10
C ASP A 217 -27.13 6.06 -13.27
N ARG A 218 -28.07 6.84 -13.82
CA ARG A 218 -28.53 8.13 -13.27
C ARG A 218 -29.06 8.02 -11.84
N ASP A 219 -29.38 6.81 -11.38
CA ASP A 219 -30.03 6.56 -10.11
C ASP A 219 -29.07 6.22 -8.94
N GLN A 220 -27.79 5.90 -9.20
CA GLN A 220 -26.80 5.64 -8.14
C GLN A 220 -25.40 6.11 -8.52
N ARG A 221 -25.18 7.43 -8.52
CA ARG A 221 -23.82 7.97 -8.59
C ARG A 221 -23.06 7.59 -7.32
N ALA A 222 -21.94 6.89 -7.48
CA ALA A 222 -21.04 6.58 -6.38
C ALA A 222 -20.63 7.86 -5.65
N ALA A 223 -20.71 7.86 -4.33
CA ALA A 223 -20.35 8.99 -3.48
C ALA A 223 -19.81 8.51 -2.13
N PRO A 224 -18.96 9.32 -1.46
CA PRO A 224 -18.57 9.05 -0.08
C PRO A 224 -19.77 9.05 0.87
N SER A 225 -19.80 8.10 1.79
CA SER A 225 -20.80 8.06 2.87
C SER A 225 -20.70 9.25 3.82
N ARG A 226 -19.52 9.86 3.93
CA ARG A 226 -19.27 11.08 4.69
C ARG A 226 -18.37 12.02 3.90
N VAL A 227 -18.84 13.24 3.73
CA VAL A 227 -18.10 14.34 3.08
C VAL A 227 -17.91 15.47 4.09
N SER A 228 -16.69 15.98 4.18
CA SER A 228 -16.34 17.13 5.01
C SER A 228 -16.36 18.39 4.16
N ASN A 229 -16.75 19.53 4.74
CA ASN A 229 -16.61 20.79 4.01
C ASN A 229 -15.14 21.17 3.93
N LEU A 230 -14.73 21.74 2.79
CA LEU A 230 -13.35 22.17 2.55
C LEU A 230 -12.83 23.13 3.64
N LYS A 231 -13.70 24.01 4.16
CA LYS A 231 -13.37 24.97 5.24
C LYS A 231 -13.06 24.32 6.59
N ASP A 232 -13.55 23.10 6.82
CA ASP A 232 -13.38 22.37 8.09
C ASP A 232 -12.10 21.52 8.10
N VAL A 233 -11.41 21.44 6.96
CA VAL A 233 -10.18 20.66 6.80
C VAL A 233 -9.04 21.37 7.54
N LYS A 234 -8.52 20.72 8.59
CA LYS A 234 -7.35 21.20 9.35
C LYS A 234 -6.06 21.11 8.54
N LYS A 235 -5.03 21.87 8.91
CA LYS A 235 -3.70 21.77 8.27
C LYS A 235 -3.00 20.45 8.59
N PRO A 236 -2.07 19.95 7.76
CA PRO A 236 -1.37 18.68 8.01
C PRO A 236 -0.73 18.56 9.40
N SER A 237 -0.16 19.64 9.93
CA SER A 237 0.45 19.71 11.28
C SER A 237 -0.55 19.48 12.43
N GLU A 238 -1.84 19.72 12.20
CA GLU A 238 -2.89 19.68 13.22
C GLU A 238 -3.71 18.38 13.21
N ARG A 239 -3.66 17.61 12.11
CA ARG A 239 -4.41 16.33 11.97
C ARG A 239 -3.83 15.21 12.83
N ASN A 240 -2.50 15.19 12.97
CA ASN A 240 -1.71 14.11 13.55
C ASN A 240 -1.88 13.86 15.07
N LYS A 241 -2.70 14.64 15.79
CA LYS A 241 -2.89 14.47 17.24
C LYS A 241 -3.81 13.31 17.61
N ASN A 242 -4.69 12.86 16.70
CA ASN A 242 -5.72 11.87 17.04
C ASN A 242 -5.38 10.42 16.62
N ASN A 243 -4.44 10.21 15.69
CA ASN A 243 -4.27 8.89 15.04
C ASN A 243 -3.02 8.09 15.44
N ARG A 244 -2.16 8.62 16.35
CA ARG A 244 -1.08 7.82 16.96
C ARG A 244 -1.60 6.62 17.77
N GLN A 245 -2.85 6.66 18.23
CA GLN A 245 -3.47 5.54 18.96
C GLN A 245 -3.98 4.40 18.06
N HIS A 246 -4.46 4.69 16.83
CA HIS A 246 -5.01 3.64 15.96
C HIS A 246 -3.94 2.76 15.31
N ASN A 247 -2.80 3.33 14.91
CA ASN A 247 -1.69 2.56 14.31
C ASN A 247 -0.96 1.65 15.32
N VAL A 248 -0.96 1.98 16.62
CA VAL A 248 -0.38 1.14 17.67
C VAL A 248 -1.30 -0.04 17.99
N ASN A 249 -2.61 0.19 18.09
CA ASN A 249 -3.58 -0.86 18.42
C ASN A 249 -3.76 -1.90 17.30
N GLN A 250 -3.60 -1.52 16.03
CA GLN A 250 -3.68 -2.48 14.91
C GLN A 250 -2.42 -3.34 14.75
N ARG A 251 -1.24 -2.84 15.13
CA ARG A 251 -0.01 -3.67 15.18
C ARG A 251 -0.08 -4.76 16.26
N GLU A 252 -0.76 -4.51 17.38
CA GLU A 252 -0.99 -5.53 18.41
C GLU A 252 -2.03 -6.58 18.00
N ASN A 253 -3.11 -6.17 17.32
CA ASN A 253 -4.12 -7.10 16.83
C ASN A 253 -3.59 -8.02 15.72
N ASN A 254 -2.73 -7.53 14.81
CA ASN A 254 -2.10 -8.37 13.79
C ASN A 254 -1.03 -9.33 14.35
N LYS A 255 -0.44 -9.04 15.52
CA LYS A 255 0.47 -9.98 16.20
C LYS A 255 -0.27 -11.11 16.92
N ARG A 256 -1.51 -10.90 17.38
CA ARG A 256 -2.31 -11.94 18.05
C ARG A 256 -2.93 -12.97 17.11
N GLN A 257 -3.08 -12.66 15.82
CA GLN A 257 -3.62 -13.61 14.82
C GLN A 257 -2.57 -14.51 14.14
N GLN A 258 -1.28 -14.42 14.50
CA GLN A 258 -0.19 -15.23 13.93
C GLN A 258 0.51 -16.15 14.94
N GLN A 259 -0.22 -16.72 15.90
CA GLN A 259 0.26 -17.91 16.63
C GLN A 259 -0.53 -19.13 16.16
N PRO A 260 0.13 -20.19 15.63
CA PRO A 260 -0.50 -21.47 15.42
C PRO A 260 -0.89 -22.06 16.77
N GLY A 261 -2.19 -22.28 16.99
CA GLY A 261 -2.69 -22.97 18.17
C GLY A 261 -2.11 -24.38 18.25
N SER A 262 -1.30 -24.64 19.27
CA SER A 262 -0.88 -25.98 19.63
C SER A 262 -2.10 -26.75 20.14
N VAL A 263 -2.60 -27.68 19.32
CA VAL A 263 -3.53 -28.72 19.73
C VAL A 263 -2.86 -29.57 20.81
N LYS A 264 -3.38 -29.55 22.05
CA LYS A 264 -3.18 -30.62 23.01
C LYS A 264 -4.51 -31.15 23.51
N SER A 265 -4.66 -32.44 23.25
CA SER A 265 -5.78 -33.33 23.54
C SER A 265 -6.14 -33.38 25.03
N SER A 266 -7.45 -33.49 25.23
CA SER A 266 -8.21 -33.87 26.41
C SER A 266 -7.50 -34.77 27.43
N LYS A 267 -7.58 -34.40 28.71
CA LYS A 267 -7.76 -35.35 29.82
C LYS A 267 -8.58 -34.69 30.94
N GLN A 268 -9.80 -35.20 31.10
CA GLN A 268 -10.67 -34.99 32.25
C GLN A 268 -9.92 -35.29 33.54
N LYS A 269 -10.03 -34.38 34.50
CA LYS A 269 -9.90 -34.66 35.94
C LYS A 269 -11.11 -34.06 36.64
N ASN A 270 -12.08 -34.92 36.96
CA ASN A 270 -13.07 -34.66 38.00
C ASN A 270 -12.51 -35.23 39.30
N ASN A 271 -12.47 -34.41 40.35
CA ASN A 271 -13.28 -34.58 41.57
C ASN A 271 -12.61 -33.91 42.75
N GLU A 272 -13.33 -32.99 43.38
CA GLU A 272 -13.41 -32.94 44.84
C GLU A 272 -14.73 -32.27 45.25
N GLN A 273 -15.36 -32.83 46.29
CA GLN A 273 -16.67 -32.55 46.92
C GLN A 273 -17.79 -33.54 46.55
N VAL A 274 -18.52 -34.21 47.46
CA VAL A 274 -18.52 -34.30 48.93
C VAL A 274 -19.50 -35.46 49.30
N ARG A 275 -19.25 -36.15 50.41
CA ARG A 275 -20.18 -36.93 51.30
C ARG A 275 -20.73 -38.32 50.91
N ASP A 276 -20.50 -39.22 51.87
CA ASP A 276 -21.40 -40.19 52.52
C ASP A 276 -22.29 -41.11 51.67
N GLU A 277 -21.99 -42.42 51.69
CA GLU A 277 -22.93 -43.41 52.22
C GLU A 277 -22.30 -44.79 52.50
N ARG A 278 -22.95 -45.53 53.39
CA ARG A 278 -22.45 -46.64 54.22
C ARG A 278 -22.52 -48.03 53.54
N ASP A 279 -21.70 -48.95 54.09
CA ASP A 279 -22.00 -50.36 54.39
C ASP A 279 -22.66 -51.28 53.35
N LYS A 280 -21.95 -52.35 52.92
CA LYS A 280 -22.10 -53.76 53.39
C LYS A 280 -21.64 -54.83 52.38
N LYS A 281 -21.04 -55.89 52.97
CA LYS A 281 -21.00 -57.33 52.58
C LYS A 281 -20.11 -57.72 51.37
N SER A 282 -19.01 -58.47 51.51
CA SER A 282 -18.73 -59.83 52.05
C SER A 282 -18.83 -60.97 51.02
N LYS A 283 -17.75 -61.78 50.99
CA LYS A 283 -17.61 -63.22 50.65
C LYS A 283 -17.09 -63.64 49.24
N LYS A 284 -15.84 -64.14 49.27
CA LYS A 284 -15.16 -65.31 48.60
C LYS A 284 -16.09 -66.50 48.18
N PRO A 285 -15.62 -67.61 47.53
CA PRO A 285 -14.30 -67.97 46.91
C PRO A 285 -14.32 -68.91 45.63
N LYS A 286 -13.11 -69.33 45.16
CA LYS A 286 -12.70 -70.63 44.50
C LYS A 286 -13.20 -70.91 43.05
N SER A 287 -12.54 -71.66 42.15
CA SER A 287 -11.38 -72.59 42.14
C SER A 287 -11.05 -73.06 40.69
N GLU A 288 -9.83 -73.63 40.49
CA GLU A 288 -9.41 -74.65 39.48
C GLU A 288 -9.34 -74.24 37.98
N GLY A 289 -8.37 -74.67 37.16
CA GLY A 289 -7.19 -75.53 37.34
C GLY A 289 -6.68 -76.04 35.97
N ARG A 290 -5.35 -76.17 35.82
CA ARG A 290 -4.60 -77.05 34.86
C ARG A 290 -4.76 -76.78 33.35
N LYS A 291 -3.80 -77.08 32.44
CA LYS A 291 -2.36 -77.39 32.39
C LYS A 291 -2.04 -77.57 30.88
N LYS A 292 -0.89 -77.06 30.41
CA LYS A 292 0.00 -77.59 29.35
C LYS A 292 -0.58 -77.72 27.91
N ARG A 293 0.17 -77.53 26.81
CA ARG A 293 1.54 -77.96 26.47
C ARG A 293 2.20 -77.03 25.46
N ASN A 294 3.53 -76.88 25.61
CA ASN A 294 4.48 -76.54 24.55
C ASN A 294 4.59 -77.72 23.56
N ASN A 295 4.69 -77.44 22.26
CA ASN A 295 5.98 -77.33 21.56
C ASN A 295 5.78 -76.61 20.24
#